data_AF-A0AAV7FWX3-F1
#
_entry.id   AF-A0AAV7FWX3-F1
#
_cell.length_a   1.000
_cell.length_b   1.000
_cell.length_c   1.000
_cell.angle_alpha   90.00
_cell.angle_beta   90.00
_cell.angle_gamma   90.00
#
_symmetry.space_group_name_H-M   'P 1'
#
loop_
_entity.id
_entity.type
_entity.pdbx_description
1 polymer ?
#
loop_
_entity_poly.entity_id
_entity_poly.type
_entity_poly.pdbx_seq_one_letter_code
_entity_poly.pdbx_strand_id
1 'polypeptide(L)'
;MLRTGQSVLANALLNVHLGRSWRRNGKPFPASQHYDGQKADETKQWQLQRRQFAKYVQLLSWFMDEPSSACPFGVHRMAREGKRLGKEVGEWFGPSTAAGAIKKLVDEFPACGLGVSVASDGVIYLDQLKVQACKPQTNGQKRSSMIQKWERPILI
;
A
#
# COMPACT_ATOMS: atom_id res chain seq x y z
N MET A 1 17.76 -2.23 -6.87
CA MET A 1 16.41 -2.79 -7.11
C MET A 1 15.26 -1.94 -6.57
N LEU A 2 15.31 -0.59 -6.64
CA LEU A 2 14.25 0.24 -6.06
C LEU A 2 12.87 -0.05 -6.69
N ARG A 3 12.84 -0.13 -8.02
CA ARG A 3 11.62 -0.40 -8.80
C ARG A 3 10.99 -1.76 -8.50
N THR A 4 11.80 -2.79 -8.27
CA THR A 4 11.29 -4.11 -7.89
C THR A 4 10.60 -4.06 -6.53
N GLY A 5 11.19 -3.35 -5.57
CA GLY A 5 10.55 -3.11 -4.26
C GLY A 5 9.22 -2.35 -4.39
N GLN A 6 9.19 -1.31 -5.23
CA GLN A 6 7.95 -0.59 -5.54
C GLN A 6 6.89 -1.51 -6.15
N SER A 7 7.25 -2.36 -7.11
CA SER A 7 6.31 -3.31 -7.74
C SER A 7 5.73 -4.32 -6.73
N VAL A 8 6.55 -4.83 -5.81
CA VAL A 8 6.09 -5.74 -4.74
C VAL A 8 5.09 -5.02 -3.83
N LEU A 9 5.44 -3.82 -3.35
CA LEU A 9 4.55 -3.03 -2.50
C LEU A 9 3.26 -2.63 -3.23
N ALA A 10 3.36 -2.20 -4.49
CA ALA A 10 2.21 -1.84 -5.31
C ALA A 10 1.26 -3.04 -5.50
N ASN A 11 1.79 -4.23 -5.77
CA ASN A 11 0.98 -5.45 -5.89
C ASN A 11 0.30 -5.83 -4.58
N ALA A 12 0.99 -5.69 -3.44
CA ALA A 12 0.39 -5.89 -2.13
C ALA A 12 -0.78 -4.90 -1.90
N LEU A 13 -0.59 -3.61 -2.19
CA LEU A 13 -1.63 -2.60 -2.06
C LEU A 13 -2.80 -2.84 -3.03
N LEU A 14 -2.55 -3.28 -4.27
CA LEU A 14 -3.61 -3.67 -5.20
C LEU A 14 -4.46 -4.81 -4.63
N ASN A 15 -3.82 -5.84 -4.06
CA ASN A 15 -4.54 -6.95 -3.43
C ASN A 15 -5.37 -6.49 -2.22
N VAL A 16 -4.83 -5.60 -1.40
CA VAL A 16 -5.52 -5.06 -0.22
C VAL A 16 -6.73 -4.21 -0.59
N HIS A 17 -6.59 -3.34 -1.59
CA HIS A 17 -7.60 -2.31 -1.90
C HIS A 17 -8.58 -2.69 -3.01
N LEU A 18 -8.18 -3.56 -3.94
CA LEU A 18 -8.98 -3.97 -5.10
C LEU A 18 -9.25 -5.48 -5.15
N GLY A 19 -8.48 -6.27 -4.41
CA GLY A 19 -8.60 -7.73 -4.40
C GLY A 19 -7.75 -8.42 -5.47
N ARG A 20 -7.36 -9.67 -5.21
CA ARG A 20 -6.47 -10.46 -6.09
C ARG A 20 -7.07 -10.76 -7.47
N SER A 21 -8.39 -10.84 -7.55
CA SER A 21 -9.14 -11.10 -8.79
C SER A 21 -9.28 -9.86 -9.67
N TRP A 22 -8.99 -8.67 -9.15
CA TRP A 22 -9.10 -7.43 -9.93
C TRP A 22 -8.14 -7.43 -11.12
N ARG A 23 -8.58 -6.80 -12.21
CA ARG A 23 -7.79 -6.58 -13.43
C ARG A 23 -7.95 -5.14 -13.86
N ARG A 24 -6.90 -4.60 -14.47
CA ARG A 24 -6.96 -3.27 -15.08
C ARG A 24 -7.84 -3.34 -16.33
N ASN A 25 -9.09 -2.98 -16.14
CA ASN A 25 -9.99 -2.70 -17.26
C ASN A 25 -9.66 -1.31 -17.82
N GLY A 26 -10.08 -1.03 -19.06
CA GLY A 26 -9.95 0.31 -19.66
C GLY A 26 -10.59 1.40 -18.80
N LYS A 27 -10.37 2.67 -19.16
CA LYS A 27 -11.06 3.78 -18.49
C LYS A 27 -12.57 3.57 -18.61
N PRO A 28 -13.34 3.58 -17.50
CA PRO A 28 -14.78 3.46 -17.59
C PRO A 28 -15.35 4.65 -18.37
N PHE A 29 -16.41 4.41 -19.15
CA PHE A 29 -17.05 5.47 -19.93
C PHE A 29 -17.47 6.65 -19.03
N PRO A 30 -17.37 7.89 -19.54
CA PRO A 30 -17.79 9.08 -18.80
C PRO A 30 -19.28 9.01 -18.45
N ALA A 31 -19.67 9.67 -17.37
CA ALA A 31 -21.06 9.65 -16.88
C ALA A 31 -22.05 10.21 -17.91
N SER A 32 -21.61 11.13 -18.78
CA SER A 32 -22.40 11.65 -19.89
C SER A 32 -22.76 10.59 -20.95
N GLN A 33 -21.98 9.52 -21.05
CA GLN A 33 -22.23 8.40 -21.97
C GLN A 33 -22.96 7.24 -21.29
N HIS A 34 -23.24 7.33 -19.99
CA HIS A 34 -24.04 6.35 -19.27
C HIS A 34 -25.52 6.71 -19.40
N TYR A 35 -26.22 6.07 -20.34
CA TYR A 35 -27.63 6.37 -20.63
C TYR A 35 -28.55 5.92 -19.47
N ASP A 36 -29.53 6.75 -19.12
CA ASP A 36 -30.42 6.61 -17.95
C ASP A 36 -31.42 5.44 -18.04
N GLY A 37 -31.51 4.79 -19.21
CA GLY A 37 -32.40 3.64 -19.45
C GLY A 37 -31.79 2.25 -19.24
N GLN A 38 -30.56 2.13 -18.72
CA GLN A 38 -29.91 0.83 -18.49
C GLN A 38 -30.50 0.08 -17.29
N LYS A 39 -30.37 -1.26 -17.31
CA LYS A 39 -30.84 -2.09 -16.20
C LYS A 39 -30.14 -1.66 -14.91
N ALA A 40 -30.84 -1.78 -13.78
CA ALA A 40 -30.30 -1.40 -12.47
C ALA A 40 -28.96 -2.09 -12.15
N ASP A 41 -28.75 -3.31 -12.64
CA ASP A 41 -27.51 -4.07 -12.44
C ASP A 41 -26.32 -3.53 -13.24
N GLU A 42 -26.55 -3.05 -14.47
CA GLU A 42 -25.51 -2.43 -15.32
C GLU A 42 -25.02 -1.12 -14.70
N THR A 43 -25.96 -0.32 -14.17
CA THR A 43 -25.66 0.92 -13.45
C THR A 43 -24.78 0.67 -12.22
N LYS A 44 -25.11 -0.35 -11.42
CA LYS A 44 -24.30 -0.75 -10.25
C LYS A 44 -22.90 -1.19 -10.67
N GLN A 45 -22.79 -1.97 -11.75
CA GLN A 45 -21.50 -2.45 -12.26
C GLN A 45 -20.62 -1.29 -12.73
N TRP A 46 -21.18 -0.32 -13.46
CA TRP A 46 -20.46 0.88 -13.87
C TRP A 46 -19.97 1.72 -12.69
N GLN A 47 -20.81 1.92 -11.67
CA GLN A 47 -20.42 2.64 -10.44
C GLN A 47 -19.26 1.94 -9.73
N LEU A 48 -19.30 0.62 -9.62
CA LEU A 48 -18.22 -0.18 -9.02
C LEU A 48 -16.92 -0.03 -9.81
N GLN A 49 -16.98 -0.16 -11.14
CA GLN A 49 -15.81 0.00 -12.01
C GLN A 49 -15.18 1.39 -11.85
N ARG A 50 -15.99 2.45 -11.74
CA ARG A 50 -15.48 3.82 -11.50
C ARG A 50 -14.80 3.99 -10.16
N ARG A 51 -15.39 3.45 -9.08
CA ARG A 51 -14.77 3.48 -7.74
C ARG A 51 -13.45 2.72 -7.73
N GLN A 52 -13.40 1.54 -8.34
CA GLN A 52 -12.19 0.74 -8.48
C GLN A 52 -11.12 1.46 -9.32
N PHE A 53 -11.51 2.08 -10.44
CA PHE A 53 -10.58 2.84 -11.28
C PHE A 53 -10.03 4.07 -10.55
N ALA A 54 -10.88 4.83 -9.85
CA ALA A 54 -10.43 5.95 -9.02
C ALA A 54 -9.46 5.50 -7.93
N LYS A 55 -9.74 4.36 -7.28
CA LYS A 55 -8.84 3.77 -6.29
C LYS A 55 -7.52 3.33 -6.91
N TYR A 56 -7.54 2.70 -8.09
CA TYR A 56 -6.34 2.35 -8.86
C TYR A 56 -5.49 3.59 -9.17
N VAL A 57 -6.10 4.69 -9.63
CA VAL A 57 -5.39 5.95 -9.90
C VAL A 57 -4.77 6.53 -8.63
N GLN A 58 -5.49 6.49 -7.50
CA GLN A 58 -4.97 6.90 -6.19
C GLN A 58 -3.77 6.04 -5.77
N LEU A 59 -3.85 4.72 -5.93
CA LEU A 59 -2.72 3.83 -5.59
C LEU A 59 -1.52 4.13 -6.48
N LEU A 60 -1.74 4.30 -7.78
CA LEU A 60 -0.70 4.61 -8.74
C LEU A 60 -0.01 5.96 -8.43
N SER A 61 -0.77 6.97 -8.00
CA SER A 61 -0.19 8.28 -7.66
C SER A 61 0.80 8.20 -6.52
N TRP A 62 0.68 7.23 -5.60
CA TRP A 62 1.62 7.08 -4.49
C TRP A 62 3.04 6.66 -4.91
N PHE A 63 3.19 6.12 -6.12
CA PHE A 63 4.46 5.61 -6.67
C PHE A 63 5.08 6.52 -7.73
N MET A 64 4.49 7.69 -8.00
CA MET A 64 5.03 8.63 -8.98
C MET A 64 6.41 9.14 -8.56
N ASP A 65 7.23 9.48 -9.55
CA ASP A 65 8.60 9.96 -9.35
C ASP A 65 8.62 11.46 -9.08
N GLU A 66 8.02 11.84 -7.95
CA GLU A 66 7.93 13.21 -7.48
C GLU A 66 8.35 13.24 -6.00
N PRO A 67 9.21 14.18 -5.56
CA PRO A 67 9.60 14.33 -4.15
C PRO A 67 8.47 14.78 -3.20
N SER A 68 7.24 14.94 -3.70
CA SER A 68 6.05 15.35 -2.95
C SER A 68 5.65 14.36 -1.84
N SER A 69 4.95 14.85 -0.82
CA SER A 69 4.30 14.01 0.21
C SER A 69 3.14 13.17 -0.37
N ALA A 70 2.58 13.57 -1.52
CA ALA A 70 1.55 12.81 -2.23
C ALA A 70 2.06 11.50 -2.83
N CYS A 71 3.38 11.34 -2.95
CA CYS A 71 4.05 10.17 -3.53
C CYS A 71 4.91 9.44 -2.47
N PRO A 72 4.29 8.89 -1.40
CA PRO A 72 5.02 8.32 -0.26
C PRO A 72 5.90 7.12 -0.64
N PHE A 73 5.62 6.45 -1.75
CA PHE A 73 6.36 5.28 -2.23
C PHE A 73 7.13 5.55 -3.52
N GLY A 74 7.26 6.82 -3.93
CA GLY A 74 8.03 7.24 -5.10
C GLY A 74 9.53 6.97 -4.95
N VAL A 75 10.28 7.03 -6.08
CA VAL A 75 11.71 6.68 -6.10
C VAL A 75 12.55 7.54 -5.15
N HIS A 76 12.19 8.82 -5.00
CA HIS A 76 12.87 9.76 -4.11
C HIS A 76 12.77 9.32 -2.64
N ARG A 77 11.59 8.85 -2.21
CA ARG A 77 11.35 8.35 -0.85
C ARG A 77 12.08 7.03 -0.62
N MET A 78 12.06 6.14 -1.60
CA MET A 78 12.82 4.88 -1.57
C MET A 78 14.33 5.15 -1.42
N ALA A 79 14.89 6.09 -2.20
CA ALA A 79 16.30 6.47 -2.12
C ALA A 79 16.64 7.11 -0.76
N ARG A 80 15.76 7.96 -0.22
CA ARG A 80 15.91 8.58 1.11
C ARG A 80 15.99 7.51 2.21
N GLU A 81 15.12 6.51 2.19
CA GLU A 81 15.21 5.41 3.17
C GLU A 81 16.44 4.53 2.93
N GLY A 82 16.84 4.31 1.67
CA GLY A 82 18.11 3.65 1.35
C GLY A 82 19.29 4.33 2.04
N LYS A 83 19.36 5.67 1.98
CA LYS A 83 20.39 6.46 2.66
C LYS A 83 20.40 6.28 4.16
N ARG A 84 19.22 6.24 4.79
CA ARG A 84 19.09 5.94 6.24
C ARG A 84 19.54 4.52 6.60
N LEU A 85 19.50 3.59 5.65
CA LEU A 85 19.98 2.21 5.77
C LEU A 85 21.45 2.05 5.32
N GLY A 86 22.18 3.15 5.14
CA GLY A 86 23.59 3.14 4.77
C GLY A 86 23.85 2.86 3.29
N LYS A 87 22.88 3.10 2.39
CA LYS A 87 23.07 3.05 0.94
C LYS A 87 23.11 4.43 0.32
N GLU A 88 24.17 4.73 -0.42
CA GLU A 88 24.24 5.99 -1.15
C GLU A 88 23.27 6.02 -2.33
N VAL A 89 22.90 7.22 -2.77
CA VAL A 89 21.99 7.38 -3.91
C VAL A 89 22.68 6.87 -5.17
N GLY A 90 22.01 5.97 -5.89
CA GLY A 90 22.56 5.28 -7.05
C GLY A 90 23.09 3.88 -6.72
N GLU A 91 23.28 3.55 -5.44
CA GLU A 91 23.67 2.19 -5.07
C GLU A 91 22.53 1.19 -5.25
N TRP A 92 22.94 -0.04 -5.53
CA TRP A 92 22.00 -1.13 -5.70
C TRP A 92 21.45 -1.62 -4.35
N PHE A 93 20.12 -1.62 -4.22
CA PHE A 93 19.45 -2.26 -3.08
C PHE A 93 19.41 -3.77 -3.24
N GLY A 94 19.91 -4.48 -2.23
CA GLY A 94 19.58 -5.90 -2.01
C GLY A 94 18.18 -6.08 -1.41
N PRO A 95 17.66 -7.32 -1.36
CA PRO A 95 16.32 -7.62 -0.87
C PRO A 95 16.06 -7.09 0.55
N SER A 96 17.01 -7.29 1.48
CA SER A 96 16.88 -6.85 2.88
C SER A 96 16.79 -5.33 3.01
N THR A 97 17.62 -4.58 2.26
CA THR A 97 17.54 -3.11 2.24
C THR A 97 16.21 -2.65 1.66
N ALA A 98 15.74 -3.27 0.57
CA ALA A 98 14.47 -2.92 -0.04
C ALA A 98 13.29 -3.20 0.91
N ALA A 99 13.29 -4.34 1.61
CA ALA A 99 12.28 -4.68 2.61
C ALA A 99 12.29 -3.70 3.79
N GLY A 100 13.48 -3.34 4.29
CA GLY A 100 13.63 -2.34 5.34
C GLY A 100 13.10 -0.96 4.91
N ALA A 101 13.42 -0.53 3.69
CA ALA A 101 12.92 0.73 3.14
C ALA A 101 11.39 0.74 3.00
N ILE A 102 10.81 -0.33 2.45
CA ILE A 102 9.35 -0.51 2.34
C ILE A 102 8.70 -0.44 3.71
N LYS A 103 9.28 -1.14 4.71
CA LYS A 103 8.77 -1.13 6.07
C LYS A 103 8.70 0.29 6.64
N LYS A 104 9.80 1.04 6.54
CA LYS A 104 9.85 2.43 7.04
C LYS A 104 8.86 3.34 6.34
N LEU A 105 8.71 3.25 5.01
CA LEU A 105 7.76 4.07 4.26
C LEU A 105 6.29 3.74 4.61
N VAL A 106 5.96 2.47 4.81
CA VAL A 106 4.60 2.07 5.23
C VAL A 106 4.31 2.52 6.66
N ASP A 107 5.28 2.42 7.57
CA ASP A 107 5.16 2.92 8.93
C ASP A 107 4.94 4.45 8.95
N GLU A 108 5.61 5.21 8.06
CA GLU A 108 5.42 6.66 7.89
C GLU A 108 4.08 7.05 7.21
N PHE A 109 3.41 6.11 6.53
CA PHE A 109 2.15 6.37 5.82
C PHE A 109 1.03 5.36 6.17
N PRO A 110 0.47 5.41 7.40
CA PRO A 110 -0.56 4.46 7.85
C PRO A 110 -1.83 4.44 7.01
N ALA A 111 -2.12 5.54 6.30
CA ALA A 111 -3.28 5.68 5.42
C ALA A 111 -3.27 4.69 4.24
N CYS A 112 -2.13 4.05 3.92
CA CYS A 112 -2.10 2.98 2.92
C CYS A 112 -2.81 1.70 3.38
N GLY A 113 -3.13 1.56 4.67
CA GLY A 113 -3.90 0.43 5.19
C GLY A 113 -3.17 -0.91 5.17
N LEU A 114 -1.83 -0.90 5.08
CA LEU A 114 -0.97 -2.08 5.11
C LEU A 114 -0.01 -1.99 6.31
N GLY A 115 0.28 -3.12 6.95
CA GLY A 115 1.41 -3.27 7.88
C GLY A 115 2.56 -4.03 7.22
N VAL A 116 3.79 -3.86 7.69
CA VAL A 116 4.96 -4.60 7.17
C VAL A 116 5.79 -5.18 8.30
N SER A 117 6.10 -6.47 8.19
CA SER A 117 7.02 -7.19 9.06
C SER A 117 8.16 -7.76 8.22
N VAL A 118 9.39 -7.74 8.75
CA VAL A 118 10.57 -8.27 8.05
C VAL A 118 11.26 -9.26 8.98
N ALA A 119 11.36 -10.53 8.57
CA ALA A 119 12.01 -11.58 9.33
C ALA A 119 13.52 -11.59 9.06
N SER A 120 14.31 -10.87 9.87
CA SER A 120 15.76 -10.73 9.66
C SER A 120 16.55 -12.00 9.97
N ASP A 121 16.04 -12.86 10.85
CA ASP A 121 16.62 -14.14 11.28
C ASP A 121 15.92 -15.35 10.64
N GLY A 122 15.02 -15.11 9.68
CA GLY A 122 14.20 -16.16 9.06
C GLY A 122 13.05 -16.67 9.94
N VAL A 123 12.81 -16.07 11.12
CA VAL A 123 11.74 -16.46 12.03
C VAL A 123 10.65 -15.37 12.07
N ILE A 124 9.39 -15.81 12.06
CA ILE A 124 8.24 -14.91 12.15
C ILE A 124 7.71 -14.93 13.58
N TYR A 125 7.82 -13.79 14.26
CA TYR A 125 7.35 -13.61 15.63
C TYR A 125 5.91 -13.08 15.64
N LEU A 126 4.98 -13.85 16.22
CA LEU A 126 3.55 -13.54 16.21
C LEU A 126 3.20 -12.26 16.98
N ASP A 127 3.93 -11.94 18.04
CA ASP A 127 3.79 -10.70 18.80
C ASP A 127 4.16 -9.48 17.94
N GLN A 128 5.23 -9.56 17.15
CA GLN A 128 5.60 -8.50 16.20
C GLN A 128 4.53 -8.31 15.12
N LEU A 129 3.99 -9.41 14.58
CA LEU A 129 2.88 -9.34 13.63
C LEU A 129 1.65 -8.67 14.24
N LYS A 130 1.26 -9.03 15.47
CA LYS A 130 0.12 -8.39 16.15
C LYS A 130 0.29 -6.89 16.30
N VAL A 131 1.49 -6.43 16.64
CA VAL A 131 1.81 -4.99 16.70
C VAL A 131 1.64 -4.33 15.33
N GLN A 132 2.12 -4.96 14.26
CA GLN A 132 1.99 -4.43 12.90
C GLN A 132 0.54 -4.47 12.36
N ALA A 133 -0.27 -5.44 12.80
CA ALA A 133 -1.68 -5.57 12.45
C ALA A 133 -2.60 -4.52 13.11
N CYS A 134 -2.17 -3.89 14.20
CA CYS A 134 -2.95 -2.86 14.87
C CYS A 134 -2.76 -1.50 14.17
N LYS A 135 -3.80 -0.66 14.12
CA LYS A 135 -3.64 0.73 13.69
C LYS A 135 -2.73 1.48 14.67
N PRO A 136 -1.80 2.32 14.19
CA PRO A 136 -1.05 3.20 15.08
C PRO A 136 -2.03 4.10 15.82
N GLN A 137 -2.01 4.06 17.16
CA GLN A 137 -2.93 4.82 18.00
C GLN A 137 -2.68 6.32 17.79
N THR A 138 -3.74 7.08 17.54
CA THR A 138 -3.72 8.53 17.79
C THR A 138 -3.63 8.73 19.31
N ASN A 139 -2.65 9.52 19.76
CA ASN A 139 -2.31 9.72 21.18
C ASN A 139 -3.55 9.80 22.09
N GLY A 140 -3.66 8.88 23.06
CA GLY A 140 -4.60 9.03 24.20
C GLY A 140 -5.34 7.78 24.67
N GLN A 141 -5.39 6.67 23.92
CA GLN A 141 -6.14 5.48 24.35
C GLN A 141 -5.25 4.44 25.03
N LYS A 142 -5.43 4.28 26.35
CA LYS A 142 -4.76 3.25 27.18
C LYS A 142 -4.92 1.86 26.55
N ARG A 143 -3.85 1.06 26.56
CA ARG A 143 -3.84 -0.36 26.19
C ARG A 143 -4.82 -1.13 27.09
N SER A 144 -6.04 -1.36 26.61
CA SER A 144 -6.91 -2.38 27.19
C SER A 144 -6.33 -3.75 26.82
N SER A 145 -6.11 -4.62 27.80
CA SER A 145 -5.55 -5.96 27.67
C SER A 145 -6.45 -6.96 26.93
N MET A 146 -7.41 -6.48 26.15
CA MET A 146 -8.24 -7.32 25.29
C MET A 146 -7.46 -7.74 24.06
N ILE A 147 -7.69 -8.98 23.65
CA ILE A 147 -7.19 -9.64 22.43
C ILE A 147 -7.00 -8.60 21.32
N GLN A 148 -5.74 -8.31 20.98
CA GLN A 148 -5.41 -7.40 19.88
C GLN A 148 -6.06 -7.94 18.60
N LYS A 149 -7.15 -7.30 18.20
CA LYS A 149 -7.88 -7.67 16.99
C LYS A 149 -6.99 -7.34 15.80
N TRP A 150 -6.94 -8.25 14.83
CA TRP A 150 -6.20 -8.01 13.59
C TRP A 150 -6.98 -6.98 12.75
N GLU A 151 -6.46 -5.75 12.60
CA GLU A 151 -7.21 -4.64 12.00
C GLU A 151 -6.82 -4.33 10.56
N ARG A 152 -5.60 -4.70 10.13
CA ARG A 152 -5.11 -4.50 8.77
C ARG A 152 -4.24 -5.67 8.29
N PRO A 153 -4.19 -5.94 6.98
CA PRO A 153 -3.30 -6.95 6.41
C PRO A 153 -1.82 -6.59 6.63
N ILE A 154 -0.97 -7.63 6.68
CA ILE A 154 0.48 -7.49 6.83
C ILE A 154 1.17 -8.07 5.60
N LEU A 155 2.14 -7.33 5.06
CA LEU A 155 3.14 -7.83 4.14
C LEU A 155 4.32 -8.38 4.97
N ILE A 156 4.67 -9.64 4.71
CA ILE A 156 5.78 -10.37 5.35
C ILE A 156 6.86 -10.60 4.30
#